data_AF-A0A0A9BTM9-F1
#
_entry.id   AF-A0A0A9BTM9-F1
#
_cell.length_a   1.000
_cell.length_b   1.000
_cell.length_c   1.000
_cell.angle_alpha   90.00
_cell.angle_beta   90.00
_cell.angle_gamma   90.00
#
_symmetry.space_group_name_H-M   'P 1'
#
loop_
_entity.id
_entity.type
_entity.pdbx_description
1 polymer ?
#
loop_
_entity_poly.entity_id
_entity_poly.type
_entity_poly.pdbx_seq_one_letter_code
_entity_poly.pdbx_strand_id
1 'polypeptide(L)'
;MYPIERRLYTLKRSVRNKARPEGSIAEAYIAAECLTFCSKYMDDVETRFNREPRNMGFSDESAFSVDVFGHGVNLIGACELSYLDEFGQLLWYVLNNCAQAEDYLQLFRAELERGGVAAPKID
;
A
#
# COMPACT_ATOMS: atom_id res chain seq x y z
N MET A 1 -3.97 -8.21 -23.10
CA MET A 1 -4.51 -7.64 -24.35
C MET A 1 -3.68 -6.42 -24.70
N TYR A 2 -3.34 -6.23 -25.97
CA TYR A 2 -2.38 -5.21 -26.38
C TYR A 2 -3.00 -3.79 -26.35
N PRO A 3 -2.20 -2.72 -26.19
CA PRO A 3 -2.71 -1.35 -26.08
C PRO A 3 -3.60 -0.91 -27.25
N ILE A 4 -3.23 -1.28 -28.47
CA ILE A 4 -3.97 -0.94 -29.70
C ILE A 4 -5.35 -1.60 -29.71
N GLU A 5 -5.41 -2.90 -29.41
CA GLU A 5 -6.66 -3.67 -29.35
C GLU A 5 -7.61 -3.09 -28.31
N ARG A 6 -7.09 -2.66 -27.15
CA ARG A 6 -7.88 -2.04 -26.08
C ARG A 6 -8.50 -0.72 -26.53
N ARG A 7 -7.76 0.09 -27.29
CA ARG A 7 -8.28 1.34 -27.84
C ARG A 7 -9.39 1.08 -28.86
N LEU A 8 -9.15 0.17 -29.81
CA LEU A 8 -10.14 -0.19 -30.83
C LEU A 8 -11.41 -0.77 -30.22
N TYR A 9 -11.28 -1.60 -29.18
CA TYR A 9 -12.42 -2.14 -28.46
C TYR A 9 -13.27 -1.06 -27.79
N THR A 10 -12.63 -0.04 -27.21
CA THR A 10 -13.31 1.11 -26.59
C THR A 10 -14.08 1.90 -27.65
N LEU A 11 -13.44 2.24 -28.78
CA LEU A 11 -14.07 2.97 -29.87
C LEU A 11 -15.25 2.21 -30.46
N LYS A 12 -15.11 0.90 -30.65
CA LYS A 12 -16.19 0.03 -31.13
C LYS A 12 -17.41 0.06 -30.21
N ARG A 13 -17.20 0.11 -28.89
CA ARG A 13 -18.29 0.24 -27.90
C ARG A 13 -18.96 1.61 -27.92
N SER A 14 -18.25 2.65 -28.33
CA SER A 14 -18.78 4.02 -28.44
C SER A 14 -19.73 4.22 -29.63
N VAL A 15 -19.70 3.35 -30.64
CA VAL A 15 -20.58 3.44 -31.82
C VAL A 15 -22.00 2.97 -31.48
N ARG A 16 -22.88 3.92 -31.15
CA ARG A 16 -24.33 3.74 -30.97
C ARG A 16 -25.09 3.83 -32.29
N ASN A 17 -24.68 4.75 -33.16
CA ASN A 17 -25.25 4.89 -34.51
C ASN A 17 -24.29 4.35 -35.57
N LYS A 18 -24.60 3.17 -36.12
CA LYS A 18 -23.78 2.54 -37.16
C LYS A 18 -23.83 3.25 -38.52
N ALA A 19 -24.86 4.06 -38.79
CA ALA A 19 -24.96 4.84 -40.02
C ALA A 19 -23.99 6.05 -40.03
N ARG A 20 -23.54 6.49 -38.85
CA ARG A 20 -22.58 7.60 -38.68
C ARG A 20 -21.58 7.29 -37.55
N PRO A 21 -20.64 6.36 -37.79
CA PRO A 21 -19.77 5.84 -36.73
C PRO A 21 -18.85 6.90 -36.13
N GLU A 22 -18.28 7.78 -36.96
CA GLU A 22 -17.39 8.86 -36.52
C GLU A 22 -18.11 9.87 -35.63
N GLY A 23 -19.30 10.31 -36.06
CA GLY A 23 -20.15 11.20 -35.27
C GLY A 23 -20.57 10.57 -33.95
N SER A 24 -20.92 9.29 -33.95
CA SER A 24 -21.27 8.57 -32.72
C SER A 24 -20.09 8.45 -31.74
N ILE A 25 -18.87 8.27 -32.24
CA ILE A 25 -17.66 8.24 -31.40
C ILE A 25 -17.39 9.64 -30.83
N ALA A 26 -17.51 10.69 -31.64
CA ALA A 26 -17.30 12.07 -31.21
C ALA A 26 -18.29 12.47 -30.11
N GLU A 27 -19.58 12.13 -30.29
CA GLU A 27 -20.62 12.37 -29.29
C GLU A 27 -20.35 11.64 -27.97
N ALA A 28 -19.98 10.36 -28.04
CA ALA A 28 -19.62 9.58 -26.86
C ALA A 28 -18.38 10.16 -26.14
N TYR A 29 -17.42 10.69 -26.89
CA TYR A 29 -16.25 11.35 -26.33
C TYR A 29 -16.62 12.64 -25.59
N ILE A 30 -17.44 13.51 -26.20
CA ILE A 30 -17.95 14.74 -25.57
C ILE A 30 -18.68 14.40 -24.27
N ALA A 31 -19.59 13.43 -24.31
CA ALA A 31 -20.33 13.00 -23.12
C ALA A 31 -19.40 12.50 -21.99
N ALA A 32 -18.37 11.70 -22.34
CA ALA A 32 -17.40 11.20 -21.37
C ALA A 32 -16.55 12.31 -20.74
N GLU A 33 -16.10 13.29 -21.53
CA GLU A 33 -15.35 14.45 -21.05
C GLU A 33 -16.22 15.34 -20.16
N CYS A 34 -17.47 15.60 -20.54
CA CYS A 34 -18.41 16.38 -19.71
C CYS A 34 -18.66 15.70 -18.36
N LEU A 35 -18.92 14.38 -18.34
CA LEU A 35 -19.11 13.64 -17.10
C LEU A 35 -17.84 13.64 -16.24
N THR A 36 -16.67 13.49 -16.85
CA THR A 36 -15.38 13.58 -16.19
C THR A 36 -15.17 14.95 -15.55
N PHE A 37 -15.49 16.03 -16.27
CA PHE A 37 -15.44 17.39 -15.73
C PHE A 37 -16.39 17.59 -14.56
N CYS A 38 -17.67 17.23 -14.70
CA CYS A 38 -18.66 17.37 -13.63
C CYS A 38 -18.27 16.57 -12.38
N SER A 39 -17.69 15.37 -12.56
CA SER A 39 -17.27 14.51 -11.46
C SER A 39 -16.21 15.14 -10.55
N LYS A 40 -15.43 16.13 -11.04
CA LYS A 40 -14.44 16.83 -10.22
C LYS A 40 -15.08 17.76 -9.17
N TYR A 41 -16.35 18.08 -9.32
CA TYR A 41 -17.11 18.97 -8.44
C TYR A 41 -18.16 18.21 -7.62
N MET A 42 -18.16 16.88 -7.67
CA MET A 42 -19.04 16.03 -6.87
C MET A 42 -18.20 15.40 -5.77
N ASP A 43 -18.24 15.98 -4.57
CA ASP A 43 -17.44 15.51 -3.42
C ASP A 43 -18.01 14.23 -2.80
N ASP A 44 -19.33 14.02 -2.92
CA ASP A 44 -20.04 12.89 -2.32
C ASP A 44 -19.96 11.59 -3.16
N VAL A 45 -19.28 11.62 -4.31
CA VAL A 45 -19.23 10.47 -5.24
C VAL A 45 -17.78 10.02 -5.41
N GLU A 46 -17.54 8.72 -5.24
CA GLU A 46 -16.22 8.15 -5.51
C GLU A 46 -15.94 8.17 -7.02
N THR A 47 -15.00 9.01 -7.45
CA THR A 47 -14.58 9.13 -8.85
C THR A 47 -13.21 8.50 -9.07
N ARG A 48 -12.84 8.29 -10.33
CA ARG A 48 -11.49 7.80 -10.67
C ARG A 48 -10.36 8.74 -10.22
N PHE A 49 -10.69 10.00 -9.90
CA PHE A 49 -9.75 11.03 -9.46
C PHE A 49 -9.73 11.21 -7.94
N ASN A 50 -10.87 10.99 -7.28
CA ASN A 50 -11.00 11.11 -5.82
C ASN A 50 -10.74 9.78 -5.09
N ARG A 51 -10.75 8.65 -5.80
CA ARG A 51 -10.53 7.33 -5.21
C ARG A 51 -9.15 7.23 -4.55
N GLU A 52 -9.15 6.82 -3.28
CA GLU A 52 -7.92 6.56 -2.54
C GLU A 52 -7.04 5.49 -3.23
N PRO A 53 -5.71 5.60 -3.10
CA PRO A 53 -4.78 4.56 -3.51
C PRO A 53 -5.21 3.17 -3.02
N ARG A 54 -4.96 2.14 -3.83
CA ARG A 54 -5.26 0.75 -3.43
C ARG A 54 -4.46 0.29 -2.20
N ASN A 55 -3.28 0.88 -2.02
CA ASN A 55 -2.40 0.62 -0.89
C ASN A 55 -2.30 1.90 -0.07
N MET A 56 -3.36 2.24 0.66
CA MET A 56 -3.24 3.18 1.76
C MET A 56 -2.50 2.47 2.89
N GLY A 57 -1.24 2.88 3.13
CA GLY A 57 -0.58 2.52 4.37
C GLY A 57 -1.33 3.17 5.53
N PHE A 58 -1.50 2.45 6.63
CA PHE A 58 -2.08 3.01 7.84
C PHE A 58 -1.05 2.96 8.95
N SER A 59 -0.97 4.04 9.73
CA SER A 59 -0.27 4.05 11.01
C SER A 59 -1.33 3.84 12.09
N ASP A 60 -1.38 2.64 12.65
CA ASP A 60 -2.22 2.39 13.82
C ASP A 60 -1.31 2.29 15.05
N GLU A 61 -1.16 3.42 15.75
CA GLU A 61 -0.39 3.52 16.99
C GLU A 61 -0.97 2.64 18.11
N SER A 62 -2.21 2.15 17.97
CA SER A 62 -2.87 1.27 18.94
C SER A 62 -2.71 -0.22 18.63
N ALA A 63 -2.34 -0.58 17.39
CA ALA A 63 -2.30 -1.97 16.94
C ALA A 63 -1.04 -2.73 17.38
N PHE A 64 0.04 -2.02 17.72
CA PHE A 64 1.33 -2.65 18.05
C PHE A 64 2.03 -1.95 19.21
N SER A 65 2.73 -2.72 20.05
CA SER A 65 3.54 -2.19 21.15
C SER A 65 4.86 -1.54 20.69
N VAL A 66 5.18 -1.63 19.39
CA VAL A 66 6.43 -1.15 18.80
C VAL A 66 6.13 -0.45 17.46
N ASP A 67 6.58 0.79 17.29
CA ASP A 67 6.32 1.68 16.15
C ASP A 67 6.81 1.13 14.82
N VAL A 68 7.89 0.33 14.87
CA VAL A 68 8.47 -0.35 13.70
C VAL A 68 7.45 -1.25 13.00
N PHE A 69 6.47 -1.78 13.76
CA PHE A 69 5.37 -2.59 13.23
C PHE A 69 4.05 -1.82 13.13
N GLY A 70 4.00 -0.58 13.60
CA GLY A 70 2.81 0.30 13.55
C GLY A 70 2.41 0.75 12.14
N HIS A 71 3.31 0.59 11.17
CA HIS A 71 3.10 0.97 9.77
C HIS A 71 2.60 -0.23 8.97
N GLY A 72 1.28 -0.38 8.89
CA GLY A 72 0.62 -1.46 8.17
C GLY A 72 0.47 -1.16 6.68
N VAL A 73 0.53 -2.21 5.85
CA VAL A 73 0.08 -2.19 4.46
C VAL A 73 -1.10 -3.14 4.30
N ASN A 74 -2.10 -2.75 3.52
CA ASN A 74 -3.17 -3.66 3.12
C ASN A 74 -2.62 -4.69 2.13
N LEU A 75 -2.40 -5.93 2.61
CA LEU A 75 -1.94 -7.03 1.77
C LEU A 75 -3.02 -7.42 0.77
N ILE A 76 -2.64 -7.58 -0.50
CA ILE A 76 -3.55 -8.01 -1.56
C ILE A 76 -3.37 -9.51 -1.75
N GLY A 77 -4.33 -10.30 -1.25
CA GLY A 77 -4.36 -11.75 -1.43
C GLY A 77 -4.05 -12.54 -0.17
N ALA A 78 -3.81 -13.86 -0.33
CA ALA A 78 -3.47 -14.74 0.78
C ALA A 78 -2.06 -14.44 1.30
N CYS A 79 -1.90 -14.46 2.62
CA CYS A 79 -0.61 -14.30 3.27
C CYS A 79 0.15 -15.64 3.27
N GLU A 80 1.40 -15.62 2.83
CA GLU A 80 2.34 -16.73 2.98
C GLU A 80 3.47 -16.28 3.92
N LEU A 81 3.60 -16.96 5.05
CA LEU A 81 4.64 -16.68 6.03
C LEU A 81 5.87 -17.52 5.71
N SER A 82 7.00 -16.86 5.47
CA SER A 82 8.30 -17.49 5.30
C SER A 82 9.32 -16.85 6.23
N TYR A 83 10.27 -17.66 6.69
CA TYR A 83 11.45 -17.17 7.41
C TYR A 83 12.53 -16.88 6.39
N LEU A 84 13.08 -15.67 6.45
CA LEU A 84 14.24 -15.31 5.65
C LEU A 84 15.49 -15.91 6.28
N ASP A 85 16.40 -16.43 5.46
CA ASP A 85 17.71 -16.91 5.93
C ASP A 85 18.52 -15.78 6.62
N GLU A 86 18.23 -14.52 6.24
CA GLU A 86 18.83 -13.30 6.76
C GLU A 86 18.11 -12.74 8.00
N PHE A 87 17.18 -13.50 8.61
CA PHE A 87 16.41 -13.05 9.77
C PHE A 87 17.29 -12.52 10.92
N GLY A 88 18.48 -13.08 11.11
CA GLY A 88 19.44 -12.60 12.10
C GLY A 88 19.93 -11.17 11.86
N GLN A 89 20.15 -10.77 10.61
CA GLN A 89 20.55 -9.41 10.26
C GLN A 89 19.40 -8.42 10.51
N LEU A 90 18.18 -8.85 10.17
CA LEU A 90 16.96 -8.07 10.37
C LEU A 90 16.68 -7.85 11.86
N LEU A 91 16.80 -8.92 12.66
CA LEU A 91 16.70 -8.86 14.12
C LEU A 91 17.76 -7.92 14.71
N TRP A 92 19.02 -8.05 14.28
CA TRP A 92 20.11 -7.17 14.73
C TRP A 92 19.80 -5.70 14.39
N TYR A 93 19.32 -5.43 13.17
CA TYR A 93 18.97 -4.09 12.74
C TYR A 93 17.86 -3.49 13.61
N VAL A 94 16.79 -4.24 13.86
CA VAL A 94 15.66 -3.81 14.71
C VAL A 94 16.16 -3.51 16.13
N LEU A 95 16.95 -4.39 16.74
CA LEU A 95 17.43 -4.21 18.10
C LEU A 95 18.38 -3.01 18.26
N ASN A 96 19.18 -2.68 17.24
CA ASN A 96 20.14 -1.57 17.33
C ASN A 96 19.56 -0.21 16.89
N ASN A 97 18.47 -0.20 16.13
CA ASN A 97 17.90 1.05 15.58
C ASN A 97 16.52 1.41 16.15
N CYS A 98 15.89 0.52 16.92
CA CYS A 98 14.59 0.77 17.54
C CYS A 98 14.76 1.26 18.98
N ALA A 99 14.47 2.53 19.25
CA ALA A 99 14.55 3.11 20.60
C ALA A 99 13.64 2.38 21.61
N GLN A 100 12.46 1.90 21.18
CA GLN A 100 11.53 1.14 22.02
C GLN A 100 12.07 -0.24 22.43
N ALA A 101 13.02 -0.80 21.66
CA ALA A 101 13.64 -2.07 22.01
C ALA A 101 14.66 -1.91 23.15
N GLU A 102 15.17 -0.70 23.40
CA GLU A 102 16.20 -0.44 24.41
C GLU A 102 15.71 -0.78 25.84
N ASP A 103 14.46 -0.46 26.16
CA ASP A 103 13.87 -0.78 27.47
C ASP A 103 13.91 -2.30 27.73
N TYR A 104 13.60 -3.10 26.71
CA TYR A 104 13.66 -4.56 26.78
C TYR A 104 15.10 -5.08 26.84
N LEU A 105 16.04 -4.46 26.11
CA LEU A 105 17.46 -4.81 26.16
C LEU A 105 18.04 -4.55 27.55
N GLN A 106 17.67 -3.45 28.21
CA GLN A 106 18.10 -3.14 29.57
C GLN A 106 17.54 -4.13 30.59
N LEU A 107 16.25 -4.49 30.49
CA LEU A 107 15.65 -5.53 31.34
C LEU A 107 16.39 -6.86 31.20
N PHE A 108 16.65 -7.29 29.96
CA PHE A 108 17.35 -8.54 29.69
C PHE A 108 18.80 -8.52 30.19
N ARG A 109 19.53 -7.41 30.01
CA ARG A 109 20.88 -7.23 30.58
C ARG A 109 20.86 -7.34 32.10
N ALA A 110 19.91 -6.69 32.77
CA ALA A 110 19.77 -6.75 34.23
C ALA A 110 19.38 -8.14 34.77
N GLU A 111 18.69 -8.95 33.96
CA GLU A 111 18.43 -10.36 34.27
C GLU A 111 19.68 -11.24 34.12
N LEU A 112 20.46 -11.04 33.06
CA LEU A 112 21.73 -11.76 32.84
C LEU A 112 22.74 -11.48 33.96
N GLU A 113 22.84 -10.23 34.40
CA GLU A 113 23.68 -9.83 35.52
C GLU A 113 23.24 -10.49 36.83
N ARG A 114 21.92 -10.59 37.06
CA ARG A 114 21.36 -11.34 38.20
C ARG A 114 21.61 -12.85 38.10
N GLY A 115 21.69 -13.39 36.89
CA GLY A 115 22.04 -14.78 36.61
C GLY A 115 23.54 -15.09 36.64
N GLY A 116 24.40 -14.10 36.87
CA GLY A 116 25.85 -14.27 36.94
C GLY A 116 26.54 -14.45 35.58
N VAL A 117 25.86 -14.17 34.48
CA VAL A 117 26.43 -14.20 33.13
C VAL A 117 26.85 -12.78 32.76
N ALA A 118 28.15 -12.54 32.60
CA ALA A 118 28.65 -11.24 32.18
C ALA A 118 28.11 -10.88 30.80
N ALA A 119 27.47 -9.70 30.69
CA ALA A 119 26.93 -9.23 29.42
C ALA A 119 28.05 -9.11 28.36
N PRO A 120 27.84 -9.61 27.13
CA PRO A 120 28.82 -9.43 26.07
C PRO A 120 28.94 -7.93 25.76
N LYS A 121 30.18 -7.42 25.81
CA LYS A 121 30.49 -6.08 25.32
C LYS A 121 30.32 -6.08 23.80
N ILE A 122 29.36 -5.30 23.32
CA ILE A 122 29.18 -5.01 21.91
C ILE A 122 30.01 -3.74 21.66
N ASP A 123 31.14 -3.88 20.98
CA ASP A 123 31.95 -2.77 20.47
C ASP A 123 31.29 -2.12 19.25
#